data_AF-A0A7X3KFU1-F1
#
_entry.id   AF-A0A7X3KFU1-F1
#
_cell.length_a   1.000
_cell.length_b   1.000
_cell.length_c   1.000
_cell.angle_alpha   90.00
_cell.angle_beta   90.00
_cell.angle_gamma   90.00
#
_symmetry.space_group_name_H-M   'P 1'
#
loop_
_entity.id
_entity.type
_entity.pdbx_description
1 polymer ?
#
loop_
_entity_poly.entity_id
_entity_poly.type
_entity_poly.pdbx_seq_one_letter_code
_entity_poly.pdbx_strand_id
1 'polypeptide(L)'
;MKINVEPAVAQWYIDEMGLKHGDQLHIFVRLGGCGSVQPGMSLGITKEPSEAPRLKQVSEGIEFYMLEDQLWYLENKSLSLQFNEKEEGVGFYVS
;
A
#
# COMPACT_ATOMS: atom_id res chain seq x y z
N MET A 1 -3.56 13.00 4.66
CA MET A 1 -3.60 11.57 4.30
C MET A 1 -3.85 11.41 2.82
N LYS A 2 -2.91 10.81 2.10
CA LYS A 2 -3.05 10.33 0.72
C LYS A 2 -2.14 9.13 0.53
N ILE A 3 -2.45 8.30 -0.46
CA ILE A 3 -1.56 7.22 -0.90
C ILE A 3 -0.81 7.75 -2.13
N ASN A 4 0.51 7.74 -2.10
CA ASN A 4 1.36 8.05 -3.25
C ASN A 4 1.97 6.75 -3.76
N VAL A 5 1.75 6.46 -5.03
CA VAL A 5 2.33 5.29 -5.70
C VAL A 5 3.02 5.77 -6.96
N GLU A 6 4.33 5.56 -7.05
CA GLU A 6 5.06 5.87 -8.29
C GLU A 6 4.64 4.90 -9.41
N PRO A 7 4.59 5.35 -10.67
CA PRO A 7 4.24 4.48 -11.80
C PRO A 7 5.10 3.21 -11.87
N ALA A 8 6.40 3.32 -11.59
CA ALA A 8 7.31 2.18 -11.58
C ALA A 8 6.94 1.13 -10.52
N VAL A 9 6.48 1.56 -9.34
CA VAL A 9 6.00 0.66 -8.29
C VAL A 9 4.71 -0.03 -8.70
N ALA A 10 3.79 0.71 -9.33
CA ALA A 10 2.56 0.13 -9.84
C ALA A 10 2.84 -0.95 -10.91
N GLN A 11 3.74 -0.67 -11.85
CA GLN A 11 4.19 -1.65 -12.85
C GLN A 11 4.82 -2.89 -12.23
N TRP A 12 5.66 -2.74 -11.21
CA TRP A 12 6.22 -3.89 -10.50
C TRP A 12 5.16 -4.79 -9.88
N TYR A 13 4.13 -4.21 -9.25
CA TYR A 13 3.00 -5.01 -8.73
C TYR A 13 2.18 -5.66 -9.86
N ILE A 14 2.03 -4.99 -11.00
CA ILE A 14 1.35 -5.53 -12.18
C ILE A 14 2.06 -6.80 -12.64
N ASP A 15 3.38 -6.75 -12.78
CA ASP A 15 4.19 -7.87 -13.25
C ASP A 15 4.27 -8.99 -12.20
N GLU A 16 4.54 -8.65 -10.94
CA GLU A 16 4.75 -9.63 -9.86
C GLU A 16 3.46 -10.36 -9.45
N MET A 17 2.31 -9.67 -9.46
CA MET A 17 1.02 -10.23 -9.07
C MET A 17 0.10 -10.56 -10.25
N GLY A 18 0.56 -10.37 -11.49
CA GLY A 18 -0.23 -10.58 -12.70
C GLY A 18 -1.52 -9.77 -12.73
N LEU A 19 -1.44 -8.49 -12.35
CA LEU A 19 -2.60 -7.61 -12.24
C LEU A 19 -3.07 -7.13 -13.61
N LYS A 20 -4.35 -6.79 -13.68
CA LYS A 20 -5.00 -6.22 -14.87
C LYS A 20 -5.61 -4.88 -14.52
N HIS A 21 -5.81 -4.06 -15.53
CA HIS A 21 -6.49 -2.78 -15.37
C HIS A 21 -7.86 -2.96 -14.68
N GLY A 22 -8.09 -2.21 -13.60
CA GLY A 22 -9.27 -2.31 -12.74
C GLY A 22 -9.10 -3.24 -11.53
N ASP A 23 -8.00 -3.99 -11.43
CA ASP A 23 -7.69 -4.74 -10.22
C ASP A 23 -7.41 -3.79 -9.04
N GLN A 24 -7.69 -4.30 -7.84
CA GLN A 24 -7.56 -3.57 -6.60
C GLN A 24 -6.52 -4.24 -5.69
N LEU A 25 -5.65 -3.43 -5.11
CA LEU A 25 -4.67 -3.83 -4.13
C LEU A 25 -5.01 -3.22 -2.78
N HIS A 26 -5.28 -4.11 -1.83
CA HIS A 26 -5.59 -3.78 -0.45
C HIS A 26 -4.31 -3.67 0.36
N ILE A 27 -4.01 -2.47 0.82
CA ILE A 27 -2.96 -2.16 1.78
C ILE A 27 -3.57 -2.26 3.18
N PHE A 28 -2.95 -3.04 4.05
CA PHE A 28 -3.46 -3.29 5.39
C PHE A 28 -2.37 -3.36 6.45
N VAL A 29 -2.75 -3.06 7.69
CA VAL A 29 -1.89 -3.13 8.86
C VAL A 29 -1.82 -4.58 9.33
N ARG A 30 -0.60 -5.11 9.47
CA ARG A 30 -0.31 -6.42 10.05
C ARG A 30 0.28 -6.25 11.45
N LEU A 31 -0.24 -7.04 12.39
CA LEU A 31 0.35 -7.24 13.70
C LEU A 31 1.51 -8.24 13.55
N GLY A 32 2.74 -7.79 13.84
CA GLY A 32 3.98 -8.51 13.60
C GLY A 32 4.91 -7.74 12.67
N GLY A 33 6.13 -7.43 13.15
CA GLY A 33 7.18 -6.75 12.38
C GLY A 33 7.98 -5.74 13.20
N CYS A 34 9.15 -5.34 12.73
CA CYS A 34 9.91 -4.22 13.31
C CYS A 34 9.50 -2.92 12.60
N GLY A 35 8.28 -2.46 12.87
CA GLY A 35 7.68 -1.27 12.24
C GLY A 35 8.41 0.02 12.51
N SER A 36 8.42 0.91 11.52
CA SER A 36 8.99 2.26 11.61
C SER A 36 8.10 3.28 12.35
N VAL A 37 6.78 3.06 12.39
CA VAL A 37 5.81 3.98 13.01
C VAL A 37 5.36 3.50 14.39
N GLN A 38 4.97 2.24 14.51
CA GLN A 38 4.64 1.60 15.77
C GLN A 38 5.46 0.31 15.90
N PRO A 39 6.21 0.11 17.00
CA PRO A 39 6.96 -1.13 17.22
C PRO A 39 6.02 -2.34 17.18
N GLY A 40 6.36 -3.37 16.41
CA GLY A 40 5.53 -4.57 16.32
C GLY A 40 4.48 -4.56 15.19
N MET A 41 4.39 -3.52 14.36
CA MET A 41 3.43 -3.46 13.24
C MET A 41 4.09 -3.23 11.89
N SER A 42 3.60 -3.88 10.84
CA SER A 42 4.05 -3.68 9.46
C SER A 42 2.88 -3.42 8.53
N LEU A 43 3.14 -2.84 7.36
CA LEU A 43 2.14 -2.74 6.30
C LEU A 43 2.31 -3.92 5.34
N GLY A 44 1.19 -4.52 4.96
CA GLY A 44 1.12 -5.55 3.93
C GLY A 44 0.25 -5.09 2.78
N ILE A 45 0.34 -5.81 1.67
CA ILE A 45 -0.51 -5.60 0.49
C ILE A 45 -0.99 -6.94 -0.05
N THR A 46 -2.23 -6.97 -0.56
CA THR A 46 -2.83 -8.17 -1.16
C THR A 46 -3.77 -7.80 -2.30
N LYS A 47 -3.96 -8.72 -3.25
CA LYS A 47 -4.99 -8.61 -4.28
C LYS A 47 -6.32 -9.07 -3.72
N GLU A 48 -7.04 -8.14 -3.11
CA GLU A 48 -8.37 -8.37 -2.56
C GLU A 48 -9.25 -7.18 -2.96
N PRO A 49 -10.34 -7.39 -3.72
CA PRO A 49 -11.26 -6.33 -4.04
C PRO A 49 -12.23 -6.07 -2.88
N SER A 50 -12.62 -4.82 -2.68
CA SER A 50 -13.61 -4.43 -1.68
C SER A 50 -14.48 -3.29 -2.22
N GLU A 51 -15.62 -3.05 -1.58
CA GLU A 51 -16.47 -1.87 -1.81
C GLU A 51 -16.55 -0.96 -0.58
N ALA A 52 -15.89 -1.34 0.52
CA ALA A 52 -15.94 -0.60 1.77
C ALA A 52 -15.34 0.82 1.64
N PRO A 53 -15.74 1.75 2.53
CA PRO A 53 -15.13 3.07 2.63
C PRO A 53 -13.61 2.97 2.82
N ARG A 54 -12.86 3.74 2.02
CA ARG A 54 -11.40 3.61 1.93
C ARG A 54 -10.73 4.85 1.36
N LEU A 55 -9.49 5.05 1.78
CA LEU A 55 -8.55 5.91 1.06
C LEU A 55 -8.01 5.15 -0.13
N LYS A 56 -8.00 5.75 -1.32
CA LYS A 56 -7.53 5.09 -2.54
C LYS A 56 -6.75 6.01 -3.47
N GLN A 57 -5.86 5.41 -4.25
CA GLN A 57 -5.07 6.03 -5.29
C GLN A 57 -5.01 5.10 -6.50
N VAL A 58 -5.23 5.63 -7.69
CA VAL A 58 -5.07 4.87 -8.94
C VAL A 58 -3.71 5.22 -9.56
N SER A 59 -2.96 4.19 -9.97
CA SER A 59 -1.71 4.32 -10.71
C SER A 59 -1.60 3.18 -11.71
N GLU A 60 -1.26 3.49 -12.97
CA GLU A 60 -1.17 2.50 -14.06
C GLU A 60 -2.43 1.63 -14.22
N GLY A 61 -3.61 2.17 -13.86
CA GLY A 61 -4.88 1.45 -13.95
C GLY A 61 -5.16 0.48 -12.80
N ILE A 62 -4.30 0.43 -11.79
CA ILE A 62 -4.48 -0.36 -10.56
C ILE A 62 -4.91 0.56 -9.43
N GLU A 63 -5.93 0.14 -8.68
CA GLU A 63 -6.42 0.87 -7.51
C GLU A 63 -5.72 0.37 -6.24
N PHE A 64 -4.86 1.18 -5.66
CA PHE A 64 -4.25 0.95 -4.36
C PHE A 64 -5.13 1.57 -3.29
N TYR A 65 -5.56 0.79 -2.30
CA TYR A 65 -6.48 1.30 -1.28
C TYR A 65 -6.14 0.81 0.12
N MET A 66 -6.56 1.59 1.12
CA MET A 66 -6.50 1.24 2.54
C MET A 66 -7.87 1.56 3.16
N LEU A 67 -8.43 0.58 3.89
CA LEU A 67 -9.75 0.73 4.51
C LEU A 67 -9.76 1.85 5.56
N GLU A 68 -10.90 2.54 5.68
CA GLU A 68 -11.06 3.67 6.62
C GLU A 68 -10.79 3.28 8.08
N ASP A 69 -11.17 2.06 8.48
CA ASP A 69 -10.96 1.52 9.82
C ASP A 69 -9.49 1.25 10.16
N GLN A 70 -8.58 1.31 9.17
CA GLN A 70 -7.14 1.15 9.36
C GLN A 70 -6.36 2.47 9.22
N LEU A 71 -7.01 3.56 8.78
CA LEU A 71 -6.34 4.86 8.57
C LEU A 71 -5.74 5.45 9.85
N TRP A 72 -6.19 5.02 11.03
CA TRP A 72 -5.60 5.41 12.31
C TRP A 72 -4.09 5.13 12.38
N TYR A 73 -3.61 4.08 11.68
CA TYR A 73 -2.18 3.74 11.63
C TYR A 73 -1.33 4.84 10.97
N LEU A 74 -1.91 5.61 10.06
CA LEU A 74 -1.22 6.69 9.38
C LEU A 74 -1.15 7.96 10.24
N GLU A 75 -1.92 8.09 11.33
CA GLU A 75 -1.89 9.28 12.22
C GLU A 75 -1.94 10.63 11.47
N ASN A 76 -2.83 10.78 10.47
CA ASN A 76 -2.95 11.92 9.56
C ASN A 76 -1.83 12.12 8.50
N LYS A 77 -0.81 11.27 8.49
CA LYS A 77 0.30 11.26 7.52
C LYS A 77 -0.12 10.67 6.18
N SER A 78 0.76 10.79 5.19
CA SER A 78 0.60 10.18 3.88
C SER A 78 1.37 8.87 3.81
N LEU A 79 0.83 7.92 3.07
CA LEU A 79 1.52 6.67 2.76
C LEU A 79 2.16 6.80 1.38
N SER A 80 3.44 6.47 1.26
CA SER A 80 4.14 6.43 -0.02
C SER A 80 4.74 5.04 -0.23
N LEU A 81 4.49 4.46 -1.40
CA LEU A 81 5.10 3.21 -1.83
C LEU A 81 6.27 3.55 -2.75
N GLN A 82 7.46 3.09 -2.38
CA GLN A 82 8.72 3.36 -3.10
C GLN A 82 9.57 2.09 -3.12
N PHE A 83 10.42 1.93 -4.14
CA PHE A 83 11.39 0.85 -4.14
C PHE A 83 12.39 1.02 -3.00
N ASN A 84 12.63 -0.07 -2.27
CA ASN A 84 13.66 -0.11 -1.25
C ASN A 84 14.93 -0.70 -1.87
N GLU A 85 16.02 0.07 -1.94
CA GLU A 85 17.29 -0.42 -2.50
C GLU A 85 17.94 -1.52 -1.65
N LYS A 86 17.50 -1.71 -0.39
CA LYS A 86 18.06 -2.68 0.56
C LYS A 86 17.29 -4.00 0.64
N GLU A 87 16.00 -3.96 0.34
CA GLU A 87 15.12 -5.12 0.30
C GLU A 87 14.62 -5.18 -1.13
N GLU A 88 15.05 -6.16 -1.93
CA GLU A 88 14.73 -6.29 -3.37
C GLU A 88 13.20 -6.27 -3.62
N GLY A 89 12.57 -5.09 -3.61
CA GLY A 89 11.12 -4.94 -3.56
C GLY A 89 10.64 -3.55 -3.14
N VAL A 90 9.34 -3.47 -2.86
CA VAL A 90 8.65 -2.20 -2.54
C VAL A 90 8.51 -2.04 -1.03
N GLY A 91 8.97 -0.89 -0.52
CA GLY A 91 8.81 -0.46 0.85
C GLY A 91 7.62 0.48 1.06
N PHE A 92 7.11 0.52 2.29
CA PHE A 92 6.06 1.44 2.72
C PHE A 92 6.63 2.54 3.61
N TYR A 93 6.43 3.80 3.23
CA TYR A 93 6.96 4.96 3.93
C TYR A 93 5.80 5.87 4.37
N VAL A 94 5.69 6.12 5.67
CA VAL A 94 4.66 6.99 6.25
C VAL A 94 5.30 8.34 6.59
N SER A 95 4.84 9.44 5.96
CA SER A 95 5.41 10.79 6.10
C SER A 95 4.38 11.91 6.25
#